data_AF-A0A397SDP6-F1
#
_entry.id   AF-A0A397SDP6-F1
#
_cell.length_a   1.000
_cell.length_b   1.000
_cell.length_c   1.000
_cell.angle_alpha   90.00
_cell.angle_beta   90.00
_cell.angle_gamma   90.00
#
_symmetry.space_group_name_H-M   'P 1'
#
loop_
_entity.id
_entity.type
_entity.pdbx_description
1 polymer ?
#
loop_
_entity_poly.entity_id
_entity_poly.type
_entity_poly.pdbx_seq_one_letter_code
_entity_poly.pdbx_strand_id
1 'polypeptide(L)'
;MPIQCKKIVSIITHMKAHPDVFREDKEIMFYNFCDLSVEWKSKSTVDMHCLSKAHIKKEKLMKIQQNKPVFPFVEGRLEQLTSYLERNRMTQDFGPKLHSFIIQLRFNPDDFYAIFHSAFNLAYNKFKTHIP
;
A
#
# COMPACT_ATOMS: atom_id res chain seq x y z
N MET A 1 -4.09 41.93 -41.77
CA MET A 1 -3.50 40.68 -41.21
C MET A 1 -4.35 40.27 -40.02
N PRO A 2 -4.85 39.02 -39.91
CA PRO A 2 -5.59 38.62 -38.72
C PRO A 2 -4.62 38.48 -37.55
N ILE A 3 -4.96 39.16 -36.46
CA ILE A 3 -4.25 39.06 -35.17
C ILE A 3 -4.44 37.62 -34.69
N GLN A 4 -3.38 36.81 -34.76
CA GLN A 4 -3.37 35.52 -34.08
C GLN A 4 -3.33 35.81 -32.57
N CYS A 5 -4.50 35.77 -31.93
CA CYS A 5 -4.58 35.63 -30.48
C CYS A 5 -3.84 34.35 -30.09
N LYS A 6 -2.58 34.48 -29.65
CA LYS A 6 -1.84 33.39 -29.02
C LYS A 6 -2.65 32.99 -27.78
N LYS A 7 -3.44 31.92 -27.89
CA LYS A 7 -4.10 31.31 -26.73
C LYS A 7 -2.99 31.00 -25.74
N ILE A 8 -3.00 31.69 -24.60
CA ILE A 8 -2.14 31.35 -23.47
C ILE A 8 -2.64 29.98 -23.00
N VAL A 9 -2.00 28.93 -23.51
CA VAL A 9 -2.19 27.59 -22.99
C VAL A 9 -1.71 27.67 -21.55
N SER A 10 -2.58 27.38 -20.57
CA SER A 10 -2.22 27.34 -19.16
C SER A 10 -1.97 25.89 -18.77
N ILE A 11 -1.14 25.65 -17.74
CA ILE A 11 -0.95 24.32 -17.11
C ILE A 11 -2.31 23.65 -16.83
N ILE A 12 -3.28 24.45 -16.37
CA ILE A 12 -4.65 24.02 -16.08
C ILE A 12 -5.33 23.41 -17.32
N THR A 13 -5.08 23.93 -18.52
CA THR A 13 -5.65 23.40 -19.76
C THR A 13 -5.10 22.00 -20.07
N HIS A 14 -3.82 21.76 -19.82
CA HIS A 14 -3.21 20.44 -20.00
C HIS A 14 -3.68 19.43 -18.95
N MET A 15 -3.81 19.85 -17.69
CA MET A 15 -4.37 19.01 -16.62
C MET A 15 -5.82 18.61 -16.91
N LYS A 16 -6.64 19.53 -17.46
CA LYS A 16 -8.02 19.21 -17.86
C LYS A 16 -8.10 18.24 -19.05
N ALA A 17 -7.17 18.34 -19.99
CA ALA A 17 -7.13 17.44 -21.16
C ALA A 17 -6.67 16.01 -20.79
N HIS A 18 -5.92 15.88 -19.70
CA HIS A 18 -5.35 14.62 -19.23
C HIS A 18 -5.53 14.49 -17.69
N PRO A 19 -6.74 14.12 -17.22
CA PRO A 19 -7.02 14.00 -15.79
C PRO A 19 -6.14 12.92 -15.14
N ASP A 20 -5.63 13.19 -13.94
CA ASP A 20 -4.76 12.31 -13.13
C ASP A 20 -3.36 12.01 -13.71
N VAL A 21 -3.04 12.60 -14.85
CA VAL A 21 -1.79 12.35 -15.58
C VAL A 21 -0.69 13.33 -15.18
N PHE A 22 -1.06 14.57 -14.89
CA PHE A 22 -0.13 15.65 -14.54
C PHE A 22 -0.44 16.22 -13.15
N ARG A 23 0.60 16.74 -12.49
CA ARG A 23 0.50 17.57 -11.29
C ARG A 23 1.23 18.88 -11.49
N GLU A 24 0.78 19.93 -10.85
CA GLU A 24 1.46 21.23 -10.81
C GLU A 24 2.15 21.38 -9.45
N ASP A 25 3.41 21.80 -9.47
CA ASP A 25 4.12 22.28 -8.28
C ASP A 25 4.87 23.56 -8.65
N LYS A 26 4.53 24.68 -7.99
CA LYS A 26 5.15 26.00 -8.20
C LYS A 26 5.29 26.41 -9.67
N GLU A 27 4.19 26.39 -10.43
CA GLU A 27 4.15 26.73 -11.87
C GLU A 27 4.95 25.78 -12.80
N ILE A 28 5.43 24.65 -12.26
CA ILE A 28 6.08 23.59 -13.02
C ILE A 28 5.10 22.42 -13.14
N MET A 29 4.85 22.00 -14.39
CA MET A 29 4.03 20.83 -14.68
C MET A 29 4.89 19.57 -14.65
N PHE A 30 4.54 18.65 -13.76
CA PHE A 30 5.17 17.33 -13.65
C PHE A 30 4.24 16.25 -14.17
N TYR A 31 4.82 15.21 -14.75
CA TYR A 31 4.09 13.99 -15.07
C TYR A 31 4.09 13.04 -13.88
N ASN A 32 2.91 12.56 -13.47
CA ASN A 32 2.75 11.76 -12.25
C ASN A 32 3.56 10.47 -12.23
N PHE A 33 3.78 9.85 -13.39
CA PHE A 33 4.47 8.57 -13.46
C PHE A 33 5.99 8.72 -13.66
N CYS A 34 6.48 9.89 -14.08
CA CYS A 34 7.90 10.09 -14.41
C CYS A 34 8.63 10.99 -13.43
N ASP A 35 7.93 11.84 -12.66
CA ASP A 35 8.50 12.89 -11.81
C ASP A 35 9.46 13.84 -12.56
N LEU A 36 9.33 13.90 -13.88
CA LEU A 36 10.08 14.80 -14.74
C LEU A 36 9.26 16.07 -14.97
N SER A 37 9.92 17.22 -14.83
CA SER A 37 9.34 18.50 -15.25
C SER A 37 9.19 18.50 -16.76
N VAL A 38 7.99 18.80 -17.26
CA VAL A 38 7.70 18.87 -18.69
C VAL A 38 7.57 20.33 -19.09
N GLU A 39 8.29 20.73 -20.14
CA GLU A 39 8.08 22.03 -20.76
C GLU A 39 6.71 22.05 -21.44
N TRP A 40 5.74 22.67 -20.75
CA TRP A 40 4.32 22.64 -21.11
C TRP A 40 3.89 23.76 -22.06
N LYS A 41 4.77 24.74 -22.31
CA LYS A 41 4.50 25.89 -23.20
C LYS A 41 4.24 25.48 -24.65
N SER A 42 4.70 24.29 -25.05
CA SER A 42 4.44 23.71 -26.36
C SER A 42 3.72 22.38 -26.24
N LYS A 43 2.54 22.28 -26.87
CA LYS A 43 1.76 21.04 -26.91
C LYS A 43 2.55 19.89 -27.54
N SER A 44 3.34 20.15 -28.59
CA SER A 44 4.13 19.10 -29.25
C SER A 44 5.21 18.52 -28.33
N THR A 45 5.75 19.31 -27.41
CA THR A 45 6.73 18.87 -26.41
C THR A 45 6.09 17.96 -25.37
N VAL A 46 4.89 18.29 -24.92
CA VAL A 46 4.10 17.45 -24.00
C VAL A 46 3.72 16.13 -24.69
N ASP A 47 3.19 16.20 -25.91
CA ASP A 47 2.78 15.01 -26.68
C ASP A 47 3.97 14.09 -26.96
N MET A 48 5.13 14.65 -27.35
CA MET A 48 6.36 13.88 -27.59
C MET A 48 6.87 13.18 -26.32
N HIS A 49 6.77 13.83 -25.15
CA HIS A 49 7.13 13.22 -23.87
C HIS A 49 6.23 12.02 -23.56
N CYS A 50 4.91 12.21 -23.67
CA CYS A 50 3.91 11.17 -23.42
C CYS A 50 4.04 9.97 -24.37
N LEU A 51 4.41 10.21 -25.62
CA LEU A 51 4.58 9.16 -26.63
C LEU A 51 5.98 8.50 -26.60
N SER A 52 6.88 8.93 -25.72
CA SER A 52 8.22 8.36 -25.67
C SER A 52 8.21 6.90 -25.21
N LYS A 53 9.08 6.07 -25.79
CA LYS A 53 9.15 4.62 -25.46
C LYS A 53 9.43 4.37 -23.97
N ALA A 54 10.27 5.21 -23.37
CA ALA A 54 10.60 5.15 -21.94
C ALA A 54 9.36 5.39 -21.08
N HIS A 55 8.55 6.38 -21.47
CA HIS A 55 7.33 6.76 -20.78
C HIS A 55 6.25 5.69 -20.87
N ILE A 56 5.95 5.21 -22.07
CA ILE A 56 4.98 4.13 -22.29
C ILE A 56 5.37 2.88 -21.50
N LYS A 57 6.68 2.56 -21.41
CA LYS A 57 7.17 1.43 -20.61
C LYS A 57 6.93 1.65 -19.12
N LYS A 58 7.20 2.84 -18.59
CA LYS A 58 7.03 3.16 -17.16
C LYS A 58 5.55 3.21 -16.76
N GLU A 59 4.71 3.82 -17.60
CA GLU A 59 3.26 3.84 -17.43
C GLU A 59 2.68 2.40 -17.39
N LYS A 60 3.07 1.55 -18.34
CA LYS A 60 2.67 0.13 -18.35
C LYS A 60 3.15 -0.61 -17.09
N LEU A 61 4.40 -0.40 -16.66
CA LEU A 61 4.94 -1.03 -15.46
C LEU A 61 4.14 -0.64 -14.20
N MET A 62 3.84 0.64 -14.04
CA MET A 62 3.07 1.15 -12.89
C MET A 62 1.62 0.65 -12.92
N LYS A 63 0.97 0.62 -14.08
CA LYS A 63 -0.36 0.02 -14.25
C LYS A 63 -0.37 -1.49 -13.92
N ILE A 64 0.66 -2.23 -14.31
CA ILE A 64 0.82 -3.65 -13.96
C ILE A 64 1.04 -3.83 -12.45
N GLN A 65 1.77 -2.93 -11.79
CA GLN A 65 1.96 -2.96 -10.34
C GLN A 65 0.68 -2.59 -9.56
N GLN A 66 -0.08 -1.60 -10.03
CA GLN A 66 -1.37 -1.25 -9.43
C GLN A 66 -2.44 -2.33 -9.65
N ASN A 67 -2.39 -3.01 -10.80
CA ASN A 67 -3.29 -4.10 -11.14
C ASN A 67 -2.76 -5.48 -10.74
N LYS A 68 -1.63 -5.56 -10.00
CA LYS A 68 -1.28 -6.83 -9.35
C LYS A 68 -2.47 -7.17 -8.47
N PRO A 69 -3.07 -8.37 -8.63
CA PRO A 69 -4.19 -8.72 -7.79
C PRO A 69 -3.66 -8.65 -6.35
N VAL A 70 -4.21 -7.74 -5.58
CA VAL A 70 -3.96 -7.62 -4.14
C VAL A 70 -4.35 -8.94 -3.46
N PHE A 71 -5.24 -9.69 -4.11
CA PHE A 71 -5.85 -10.92 -3.63
C PHE A 71 -4.83 -12.04 -3.31
N PRO A 72 -3.95 -12.55 -4.21
CA PRO A 72 -2.92 -13.54 -3.84
C PRO A 72 -1.96 -13.09 -2.73
N PHE A 73 -1.68 -11.79 -2.64
CA PHE A 73 -0.80 -11.26 -1.60
C PHE A 73 -1.51 -11.22 -0.24
N VAL A 74 -2.74 -10.75 -0.19
CA VAL A 74 -3.56 -10.72 1.03
C VAL A 74 -3.88 -12.14 1.49
N GLU A 75 -4.21 -13.04 0.58
CA GLU A 75 -4.49 -14.45 0.85
C GLU A 75 -3.28 -15.16 1.47
N GLY A 76 -2.09 -15.04 0.87
CA GLY A 76 -0.88 -15.63 1.43
C GLY A 76 -0.50 -15.05 2.81
N ARG A 77 -0.78 -13.75 3.05
CA ARG A 77 -0.59 -13.13 4.37
C ARG A 77 -1.60 -13.65 5.39
N LEU A 78 -2.84 -13.89 4.97
CA LEU A 78 -3.89 -14.44 5.81
C LEU A 78 -3.57 -15.89 6.21
N GLU A 79 -3.13 -16.72 5.27
CA GLU A 79 -2.69 -18.10 5.52
C GLU A 79 -1.51 -18.18 6.50
N GLN A 80 -0.51 -17.31 6.33
CA GLN A 80 0.62 -17.21 7.26
C GLN A 80 0.16 -16.85 8.67
N LEU A 81 -0.75 -15.87 8.79
CA LEU A 81 -1.32 -15.45 10.06
C LEU A 81 -2.12 -16.58 10.72
N THR A 82 -2.98 -17.26 9.96
CA THR A 82 -3.77 -18.41 10.45
C THR A 82 -2.86 -19.52 10.95
N SER A 83 -1.83 -19.88 10.18
CA SER A 83 -0.85 -20.92 10.57
C SER A 83 -0.11 -20.56 11.85
N TYR A 84 0.28 -19.29 11.99
CA TYR A 84 0.93 -18.80 13.20
C TYR A 84 -0.01 -18.91 14.41
N LEU A 85 -1.26 -18.47 14.27
CA LEU A 85 -2.24 -18.52 15.36
C LEU A 85 -2.60 -19.95 15.77
N GLU A 86 -2.77 -20.87 14.80
CA GLU A 86 -3.06 -22.28 15.07
C GLU A 86 -1.92 -22.97 15.83
N ARG A 87 -0.66 -22.73 15.44
CA ARG A 87 0.51 -23.26 16.15
C ARG A 87 0.53 -22.79 17.60
N ASN A 88 0.26 -21.50 17.84
CA ASN A 88 0.28 -20.93 19.19
C ASN A 88 -0.94 -21.34 20.03
N ARG A 89 -2.02 -21.85 19.42
CA ARG A 89 -3.17 -22.36 20.20
C ARG A 89 -2.80 -23.55 21.09
N MET A 90 -1.79 -24.32 20.70
CA MET A 90 -1.33 -25.51 21.40
C MET A 90 -0.07 -25.27 22.24
N THR A 91 0.45 -24.03 22.28
CA THR A 91 1.66 -23.73 23.05
C THR A 91 1.34 -23.65 24.53
N GLN A 92 2.03 -24.45 25.34
CA GLN A 92 1.97 -24.35 26.81
C GLN A 92 3.09 -23.46 27.36
N ASP A 93 4.03 -23.06 26.50
CA ASP A 93 5.12 -22.17 26.85
C ASP A 93 4.85 -20.77 26.32
N PHE A 94 4.74 -19.81 27.24
CA PHE A 94 4.58 -18.38 26.98
C PHE A 94 5.91 -17.62 27.05
N GLY A 95 7.02 -18.36 27.18
CA GLY A 95 8.37 -17.87 27.19
C GLY A 95 8.94 -17.67 28.60
N PRO A 96 10.28 -17.76 28.73
CA PRO A 96 10.95 -17.77 30.02
C PRO A 96 10.80 -16.45 30.79
N LYS A 97 10.67 -15.32 30.08
CA LYS A 97 10.50 -14.01 30.72
C LYS A 97 9.20 -13.92 31.52
N LEU A 98 8.08 -14.34 30.94
CA LEU A 98 6.79 -14.33 31.63
C LEU A 98 6.80 -15.36 32.77
N HIS A 99 7.34 -16.54 32.51
CA HIS A 99 7.48 -17.60 33.52
C HIS A 99 8.24 -17.12 34.76
N SER A 100 9.43 -16.54 34.57
CA SER A 100 10.24 -16.00 35.66
C SER A 100 9.54 -14.88 36.41
N PHE A 101 8.78 -14.02 35.71
CA PHE A 101 8.03 -12.94 36.33
C PHE A 101 6.89 -13.44 37.23
N ILE A 102 6.14 -14.45 36.77
CA ILE A 102 5.06 -15.07 37.57
C ILE A 102 5.63 -15.68 38.85
N ILE A 103 6.75 -16.41 38.74
CA ILE A 103 7.45 -17.01 39.89
C ILE A 103 7.96 -15.93 40.84
N GLN A 104 8.55 -14.85 40.34
CA GLN A 104 9.04 -13.74 41.15
C GLN A 104 7.92 -13.10 41.99
N LEU A 105 6.70 -13.05 41.45
CA LEU A 105 5.50 -12.59 42.15
C LEU A 105 4.87 -13.65 43.08
N ARG A 106 5.50 -14.83 43.22
CA ARG A 106 5.05 -15.98 44.02
C ARG A 106 3.69 -16.55 43.59
N PHE A 107 3.37 -16.44 42.31
CA PHE A 107 2.21 -17.10 41.72
C PHE A 107 2.58 -18.44 41.07
N ASN A 108 1.58 -19.29 40.87
CA ASN A 108 1.70 -20.52 40.10
C ASN A 108 1.60 -20.22 38.60
N PRO A 109 2.63 -20.53 37.78
CA PRO A 109 2.58 -20.37 36.34
C PRO A 109 1.41 -21.09 35.68
N ASP A 110 1.05 -22.29 36.12
CA ASP A 110 0.01 -23.10 35.47
C ASP A 110 -1.38 -22.44 35.55
N ASP A 111 -1.70 -21.85 36.71
CA ASP A 111 -2.96 -21.12 36.91
C ASP A 111 -3.06 -19.89 36.00
N PHE A 112 -1.95 -19.16 35.86
CA PHE A 112 -1.89 -18.00 34.98
C PHE A 112 -1.92 -18.40 33.50
N TYR A 113 -1.20 -19.45 33.12
CA TYR A 113 -1.17 -19.97 31.76
C TYR A 113 -2.55 -20.41 31.30
N ALA A 114 -3.36 -21.00 32.19
CA ALA A 114 -4.76 -21.32 31.89
C ALA A 114 -5.59 -20.07 31.54
N ILE A 115 -5.39 -18.95 32.26
CA ILE A 115 -6.06 -17.67 31.96
C ILE A 115 -5.63 -17.14 30.59
N PHE A 116 -4.32 -17.13 30.29
CA PHE A 116 -3.80 -16.69 29.00
C PHE A 116 -4.30 -17.55 27.84
N HIS A 117 -4.33 -18.88 28.01
CA HIS A 117 -4.90 -19.81 27.04
C HIS A 117 -6.38 -19.52 26.76
N SER A 118 -7.17 -19.30 27.82
CA SER A 118 -8.59 -19.01 27.69
C SER A 118 -8.81 -17.71 26.90
N ALA A 119 -8.09 -16.64 27.26
CA ALA A 119 -8.15 -15.36 26.57
C ALA A 119 -7.74 -15.47 25.09
N PHE A 120 -6.66 -16.21 24.80
CA PHE A 120 -6.20 -16.44 23.43
C PHE A 120 -7.23 -17.21 22.61
N ASN A 121 -7.81 -18.29 23.16
CA ASN A 121 -8.83 -19.08 22.48
C ASN A 121 -10.09 -18.25 22.17
N LEU A 122 -10.50 -17.38 23.08
CA LEU A 122 -11.62 -16.46 22.86
C LEU A 122 -11.35 -15.49 21.70
N ALA A 123 -10.16 -14.88 21.68
CA ALA A 123 -9.73 -14.00 20.58
C ALA A 123 -9.62 -14.75 19.25
N TYR A 124 -9.05 -15.97 19.27
CA TYR A 124 -8.92 -16.82 18.08
C TYR A 124 -10.28 -17.21 17.50
N ASN A 125 -11.24 -17.60 18.35
CA ASN A 125 -12.59 -17.94 17.89
C ASN A 125 -13.27 -16.74 17.23
N LYS A 126 -13.11 -15.53 17.79
CA LYS A 126 -13.60 -14.30 17.17
C LYS A 126 -12.92 -14.01 15.84
N PHE A 127 -11.62 -14.23 15.73
CA PHE A 127 -10.89 -14.10 14.47
C PHE A 127 -11.42 -15.09 13.41
N LYS A 128 -11.61 -16.36 13.80
CA LYS A 128 -12.13 -17.41 12.92
C LYS A 128 -13.53 -17.11 12.40
N THR A 129 -14.40 -16.42 13.14
CA THR A 129 -15.72 -16.02 12.64
C THR A 129 -15.67 -14.97 11.52
N HIS A 130 -14.54 -14.30 11.32
CA HIS A 130 -14.36 -13.25 10.33
C HIS A 130 -13.49 -13.66 9.13
N ILE A 131 -12.97 -14.88 9.13
CA ILE A 131 -12.24 -15.45 8.00
C ILE A 131 -13.14 -16.52 7.35
N PRO A 132 -13.53 -16.34 6.07
CA PRO A 132 -14.35 -17.32 5.35
C PRO A 132 -13.63 -18.65 5.10
#